data_AF-A0AA39VQY0-F1
#
_entry.id   AF-A0AA39VQY0-F1
#
_cell.length_a   1.000
_cell.length_b   1.000
_cell.length_c   1.000
_cell.angle_alpha   90.00
_cell.angle_beta   90.00
_cell.angle_gamma   90.00
#
_symmetry.space_group_name_H-M   'P 1'
#
loop_
_entity.id
_entity.type
_entity.pdbx_description
1 polymer ?
#
loop_
_entity_poly.entity_id
_entity_poly.type
_entity_poly.pdbx_seq_one_letter_code
_entity_poly.pdbx_strand_id
1 'polypeptide(L)'
;MPAAGSKGAPKNPGELKDDTGPSREEKRTLLRALSSPPFGDFQIWWSLVESKYAGTALLVKKYLQPKKCSEKPLIWCGDLNVSHEEIDVSHPDFFSAAKLNGYIPPKRGDCGQPGFTLAERKRFGALLKEGRLLDAYRFLNKEKDMDYGFSWSGNPIGNYRDKRMRIDYFVVSEELKDRIAACEMRGRGIELEGFYGSDHYPVSFELSPQATPDSKQGSLSIIQWQIQCTGKVNRK
;
A
#
# COMPACT_ATOMS: atom_id res chain seq x y z
N MET A 1 11.45 -4.13 -3.56
CA MET A 1 12.84 -4.54 -3.29
C MET A 1 12.92 -5.18 -1.91
N PRO A 2 13.68 -6.27 -1.77
CA PRO A 2 13.80 -6.99 -0.51
C PRO A 2 14.76 -6.30 0.47
N ALA A 3 14.50 -6.51 1.76
CA ALA A 3 15.47 -6.31 2.83
C ALA A 3 16.80 -7.03 2.54
N ALA A 4 17.92 -6.41 2.90
CA ALA A 4 19.26 -6.96 2.73
C ALA A 4 19.42 -8.27 3.51
N GLY A 5 20.22 -9.20 2.97
CA GLY A 5 20.55 -10.48 3.60
C GLY A 5 20.68 -11.62 2.59
N SER A 6 21.64 -12.52 2.85
CA SER A 6 21.86 -13.72 2.04
C SER A 6 20.71 -14.73 2.17
N LYS A 7 20.66 -15.72 1.28
CA LYS A 7 19.66 -16.80 1.33
C LYS A 7 19.91 -17.63 2.60
N GLY A 8 18.90 -17.78 3.46
CA GLY A 8 19.01 -18.52 4.72
C GLY A 8 19.58 -17.75 5.92
N ALA A 9 19.93 -16.46 5.78
CA ALA A 9 20.36 -15.60 6.88
C ALA A 9 19.26 -14.63 7.33
N PRO A 10 19.32 -14.12 8.58
CA PRO A 10 18.44 -13.05 9.04
C PRO A 10 18.48 -11.85 8.08
N LYS A 11 17.31 -11.35 7.70
CA LYS A 11 17.19 -10.15 6.86
C LYS A 11 17.32 -8.89 7.71
N ASN A 12 17.96 -7.85 7.18
CA ASN A 12 18.02 -6.51 7.77
C ASN A 12 16.97 -5.60 7.10
N PRO A 13 15.80 -5.35 7.73
CA PRO A 13 14.74 -4.54 7.14
C PRO A 13 15.15 -3.07 6.95
N GLY A 14 16.15 -2.58 7.69
CA GLY A 14 16.63 -1.19 7.56
C GLY A 14 17.51 -0.96 6.33
N GLU A 15 17.88 -2.02 5.61
CA GLU A 15 18.82 -1.94 4.50
C GLU A 15 18.23 -2.56 3.23
N LEU A 16 18.42 -1.85 2.11
CA LEU A 16 17.92 -2.25 0.81
C LEU A 16 18.91 -3.18 0.11
N LYS A 17 18.47 -4.36 -0.33
CA LYS A 17 19.31 -5.27 -1.12
C LYS A 17 19.54 -4.72 -2.53
N ASP A 18 20.80 -4.71 -2.97
CA ASP A 18 21.19 -4.61 -4.39
C ASP A 18 21.92 -5.90 -4.79
N ASP A 19 21.65 -6.42 -5.98
CA ASP A 19 22.25 -7.68 -6.47
C ASP A 19 22.90 -7.54 -7.86
N THR A 20 22.81 -6.36 -8.48
CA THR A 20 23.38 -6.07 -9.80
C THR A 20 23.93 -4.65 -9.93
N GLY A 21 24.84 -4.41 -10.89
CA GLY A 21 25.38 -3.08 -11.18
C GLY A 21 24.31 -2.01 -11.44
N PRO A 22 23.33 -2.24 -12.33
CA PRO A 22 22.22 -1.31 -12.57
C PRO A 22 21.40 -1.00 -11.31
N SER A 23 21.12 -2.01 -10.47
CA SER A 23 20.36 -1.83 -9.22
C SER A 23 21.08 -0.93 -8.20
N ARG A 24 22.42 -0.80 -8.26
CA ARG A 24 23.17 0.09 -7.36
C ARG A 24 22.91 1.55 -7.64
N GLU A 25 22.79 1.93 -8.91
CA GLU A 25 22.54 3.33 -9.28
C GLU A 25 21.11 3.76 -8.93
N GLU A 26 20.14 2.90 -9.22
CA GLU A 26 18.74 3.09 -8.81
C GLU A 26 18.62 3.18 -7.30
N LYS A 27 19.23 2.24 -6.56
CA LYS A 27 19.31 2.26 -5.09
C LYS A 27 19.90 3.58 -4.57
N ARG A 28 21.00 4.06 -5.14
CA ARG A 28 21.65 5.31 -4.73
C ARG A 28 20.74 6.53 -4.93
N THR A 29 20.04 6.57 -6.06
CA THR A 29 19.10 7.65 -6.40
C THR A 29 17.92 7.66 -5.43
N LEU A 30 17.33 6.49 -5.20
CA LEU A 30 16.23 6.29 -4.27
C LEU A 30 16.61 6.65 -2.82
N LEU A 31 17.75 6.16 -2.32
CA LEU A 31 18.24 6.48 -0.98
C LEU A 31 18.53 7.97 -0.80
N ARG A 32 19.01 8.65 -1.85
CA ARG A 32 19.21 10.11 -1.82
C ARG A 32 17.88 10.84 -1.67
N ALA A 33 16.88 10.48 -2.49
CA ALA A 33 15.55 11.09 -2.43
C ALA A 33 14.89 10.89 -1.06
N LEU A 34 15.01 9.68 -0.50
CA LEU A 34 14.45 9.34 0.81
C LEU A 34 15.21 9.97 1.98
N SER A 35 16.44 10.42 1.78
CA SER A 35 17.21 11.17 2.78
C SER A 35 16.91 12.67 2.77
N SER A 36 16.19 13.17 1.76
CA SER A 36 15.80 14.57 1.64
C SER A 36 14.40 14.84 2.23
N PRO A 37 14.07 16.08 2.60
CA PRO A 37 12.71 16.45 2.98
C PRO A 37 11.68 16.08 1.89
N PRO A 38 10.46 15.63 2.27
CA PRO A 38 9.94 15.49 3.64
C PRO A 38 10.33 14.18 4.35
N PHE A 39 11.08 13.29 3.69
CA PHE A 39 11.34 11.92 4.16
C PHE A 39 12.53 11.80 5.12
N GLY A 40 13.36 12.83 5.24
CA GLY A 40 14.56 12.84 6.08
C GLY A 40 14.31 12.53 7.57
N ASP A 41 13.09 12.73 8.07
CA ASP A 41 12.71 12.44 9.46
C ASP A 41 12.17 11.01 9.69
N PHE A 42 12.16 10.18 8.66
CA PHE A 42 11.67 8.81 8.71
C PHE A 42 12.84 7.80 8.69
N GLN A 43 12.68 6.72 9.45
CA GLN A 43 13.37 5.44 9.26
C GLN A 43 12.60 4.62 8.25
N ILE A 44 13.32 3.88 7.41
CA ILE A 44 12.73 3.14 6.29
C ILE A 44 12.92 1.66 6.55
N TRP A 45 11.83 0.92 6.42
CA TRP A 45 11.77 -0.52 6.61
C TRP A 45 11.34 -1.15 5.30
N TRP A 46 12.24 -1.90 4.68
CA TRP A 46 12.02 -2.58 3.41
C TRP A 46 11.32 -3.92 3.65
N SER A 47 10.32 -4.21 2.83
CA SER A 47 9.58 -5.47 2.90
C SER A 47 10.45 -6.68 2.59
N LEU A 48 10.07 -7.85 3.16
CA LEU A 48 10.78 -9.12 3.03
C LEU A 48 10.46 -9.88 1.73
N VAL A 49 9.66 -9.31 0.83
CA VAL A 49 9.20 -10.02 -0.38
C VAL A 49 10.38 -10.47 -1.23
N GLU A 50 10.50 -11.77 -1.49
CA GLU A 50 11.60 -12.39 -2.26
C GLU A 50 11.60 -12.06 -3.76
N SER A 51 10.68 -11.21 -4.23
CA SER A 51 10.59 -10.88 -5.66
C SER A 51 11.69 -9.91 -6.09
N LYS A 52 12.30 -10.18 -7.25
CA LYS A 52 13.42 -9.40 -7.81
C LYS A 52 13.01 -7.99 -8.28
N TYR A 53 11.71 -7.71 -8.49
CA TYR A 53 11.24 -6.52 -9.22
C TYR A 53 10.17 -5.68 -8.50
N ALA A 54 9.69 -6.09 -7.33
CA ALA A 54 8.69 -5.35 -6.57
C ALA A 54 9.01 -5.37 -5.07
N GLY A 55 8.54 -4.37 -4.33
CA GLY A 55 8.45 -4.45 -2.87
C GLY A 55 8.21 -3.11 -2.20
N THR A 56 7.64 -3.20 -1.01
CA THR A 56 7.08 -2.07 -0.27
C THR A 56 8.12 -1.48 0.67
N ALA A 57 8.16 -0.15 0.77
CA ALA A 57 8.89 0.57 1.81
C ALA A 57 7.89 1.08 2.85
N LEU A 58 8.20 0.85 4.12
CA LEU A 58 7.46 1.35 5.27
C LEU A 58 8.28 2.48 5.91
N LEU A 59 7.74 3.70 5.93
CA LEU A 59 8.40 4.86 6.54
C LEU A 59 7.83 5.10 7.94
N VAL A 60 8.70 5.02 8.96
CA VAL A 60 8.38 5.16 10.39
C VAL A 60 9.16 6.33 10.96
N LYS A 61 8.52 7.28 11.65
CA LYS A 61 9.20 8.50 12.14
C LYS A 61 10.32 8.19 13.14
N LYS A 62 11.50 8.82 12.99
CA LYS A 62 12.77 8.47 13.67
C LYS A 62 12.74 8.41 15.20
N TYR A 63 11.85 9.16 15.85
CA TYR A 63 11.73 9.17 17.31
C TYR A 63 10.95 7.98 17.88
N LEU A 64 10.43 7.09 17.03
CA LEU A 64 9.74 5.86 17.44
C LEU A 64 10.72 4.69 17.35
N GLN A 65 11.04 4.09 18.50
CA GLN A 65 11.87 2.89 18.58
C GLN A 65 10.98 1.65 18.59
N PRO A 66 11.04 0.78 17.55
CA PRO A 66 10.24 -0.43 17.53
C PRO A 66 10.67 -1.41 18.64
N LYS A 67 9.74 -1.75 19.54
CA LYS A 67 9.96 -2.75 20.61
C LYS A 67 9.40 -4.12 20.22
N LYS A 68 10.06 -5.20 20.62
CA LYS A 68 9.52 -6.58 20.51
C LYS A 68 8.55 -6.83 21.68
N CYS A 69 7.40 -7.43 21.40
CA CYS A 69 6.31 -7.71 22.35
C CYS A 69 5.60 -8.99 21.88
N SER A 70 5.09 -9.79 22.81
CA SER A 70 4.57 -11.16 22.58
C SER A 70 3.17 -11.17 21.99
N GLU A 71 2.32 -10.21 22.37
CA GLU A 71 1.00 -9.98 21.79
C GLU A 71 0.99 -8.54 21.28
N LYS A 72 0.87 -8.37 19.96
CA LYS A 72 0.88 -7.06 19.33
C LYS A 72 -0.35 -6.90 18.47
N PRO A 73 -1.06 -5.77 18.58
CA PRO A 73 -2.04 -5.44 17.57
C PRO A 73 -1.34 -5.28 16.22
N LEU A 74 -2.01 -5.74 15.16
CA LEU A 74 -1.52 -5.75 13.80
C LEU A 74 -1.86 -4.43 13.10
N ILE A 75 -0.89 -3.91 12.36
CA ILE A 75 -1.11 -2.95 11.28
C ILE A 75 -0.56 -3.60 10.01
N TRP A 76 -1.45 -4.05 9.15
CA TRP A 76 -1.13 -4.63 7.85
C TRP A 76 -1.35 -3.55 6.78
N CYS A 77 -0.25 -3.05 6.23
CA CYS A 77 -0.27 -2.09 5.14
C CYS A 77 0.37 -2.66 3.87
N GLY A 78 -0.13 -2.23 2.73
CA GLY A 78 0.36 -2.67 1.42
C GLY A 78 -0.69 -2.56 0.33
N ASP A 79 -0.26 -2.76 -0.90
CA ASP A 79 -1.13 -3.09 -2.02
C ASP A 79 -1.60 -4.54 -1.85
N LEU A 80 -2.90 -4.70 -1.54
CA LEU A 80 -3.53 -5.99 -1.34
C LEU A 80 -4.20 -6.50 -2.63
N ASN A 81 -4.11 -5.74 -3.74
CA ASN A 81 -4.68 -6.04 -5.04
C ASN A 81 -6.15 -6.48 -4.95
N VAL A 82 -6.95 -5.76 -4.16
CA VAL A 82 -8.40 -5.97 -4.06
C VAL A 82 -9.07 -4.66 -3.70
N SER A 83 -10.14 -4.28 -4.38
CA SER A 83 -11.06 -3.23 -3.98
C SER A 83 -12.28 -3.90 -3.34
N HIS A 84 -12.45 -3.72 -2.02
CA HIS A 84 -13.37 -4.52 -1.23
C HIS A 84 -14.83 -4.30 -1.62
N GLU A 85 -15.25 -3.05 -1.78
CA GLU A 85 -16.63 -2.67 -2.06
C GLU A 85 -16.79 -1.88 -3.36
N GLU A 86 -18.01 -1.74 -3.87
CA GLU A 86 -18.27 -1.00 -5.11
C GLU A 86 -17.88 0.48 -5.02
N ILE A 87 -17.91 1.04 -3.82
CA ILE A 87 -17.45 2.40 -3.54
C ILE A 87 -15.92 2.54 -3.65
N ASP A 88 -15.17 1.44 -3.66
CA ASP A 88 -13.71 1.41 -3.76
C ASP A 88 -13.20 1.41 -5.19
N VAL A 89 -14.11 1.43 -6.17
CA VAL A 89 -13.76 1.62 -7.58
C VAL A 89 -14.54 2.77 -8.19
N SER A 90 -13.90 3.48 -9.10
CA SER A 90 -14.54 4.59 -9.81
C SER A 90 -15.72 4.12 -10.68
N HIS A 91 -15.57 3.01 -11.39
CA HIS A 91 -16.53 2.50 -12.37
C HIS A 91 -16.83 1.00 -12.13
N PRO A 92 -17.73 0.66 -11.19
CA PRO A 92 -17.97 -0.73 -10.79
C PRO A 92 -18.39 -1.62 -11.97
N ASP A 93 -19.30 -1.15 -12.82
CA ASP A 93 -19.77 -1.92 -13.99
C ASP A 93 -18.63 -2.28 -14.96
N PHE A 94 -17.73 -1.33 -15.22
CA PHE A 94 -16.57 -1.55 -16.08
C PHE A 94 -15.68 -2.66 -15.49
N PHE A 95 -15.35 -2.56 -14.20
CA PHE A 95 -14.46 -3.52 -13.56
C PHE A 95 -15.12 -4.89 -13.38
N SER A 96 -16.42 -4.96 -13.08
CA SER A 96 -17.13 -6.23 -12.96
C SER A 96 -17.34 -6.93 -14.32
N ALA A 97 -17.49 -6.18 -15.41
CA ALA A 97 -17.72 -6.75 -16.74
C ALA A 97 -16.43 -6.99 -17.55
N ALA A 98 -15.28 -6.52 -17.08
CA ALA A 98 -14.01 -6.61 -17.80
C ALA A 98 -13.66 -8.07 -18.17
N LYS A 99 -13.25 -8.26 -19.43
CA LYS A 99 -12.76 -9.55 -19.94
C LYS A 99 -11.30 -9.40 -20.35
N LEU A 100 -10.43 -10.16 -19.69
CA LEU A 100 -9.00 -10.15 -20.00
C LEU A 100 -8.74 -10.88 -21.32
N ASN A 101 -8.75 -10.16 -22.44
CA ASN A 101 -8.49 -10.71 -23.79
C ASN A 101 -9.39 -11.90 -24.17
N GLY A 102 -10.65 -11.87 -23.74
CA GLY A 102 -11.61 -12.97 -23.99
C GLY A 102 -11.42 -14.20 -23.10
N TYR A 103 -10.48 -14.19 -22.14
CA TYR A 103 -10.35 -15.23 -21.14
C TYR A 103 -11.61 -15.32 -20.28
N ILE A 104 -12.12 -16.54 -20.09
CA ILE A 104 -13.23 -16.85 -19.20
C ILE A 104 -12.68 -17.80 -18.14
N PRO A 105 -12.60 -17.36 -16.87
CA PRO A 105 -12.11 -18.22 -15.80
C PRO A 105 -13.06 -19.39 -15.55
N PRO A 106 -12.55 -20.54 -15.08
CA PRO A 106 -13.36 -21.73 -14.82
C PRO A 106 -14.42 -21.51 -13.73
N LYS A 107 -14.17 -20.58 -12.80
CA LYS A 107 -15.12 -20.20 -11.76
C LYS A 107 -15.72 -18.84 -12.09
N ARG A 108 -17.05 -18.78 -12.16
CA ARG A 108 -17.80 -17.54 -12.44
C ARG A 108 -17.46 -16.39 -11.46
N GLY A 109 -17.12 -16.70 -10.22
CA GLY A 109 -16.74 -15.70 -9.22
C GLY A 109 -15.42 -14.99 -9.47
N ASP A 110 -14.57 -15.53 -10.36
CA ASP A 110 -13.30 -14.93 -10.76
C ASP A 110 -13.44 -14.12 -12.07
N CYS A 111 -14.65 -14.03 -12.65
CA CYS A 111 -14.92 -13.16 -13.80
C CYS A 111 -14.85 -11.69 -13.40
N GLY A 112 -14.37 -10.85 -14.33
CA GLY A 112 -14.18 -9.42 -14.14
C GLY A 112 -12.70 -9.04 -14.10
N GLN A 113 -12.44 -7.81 -13.68
CA GLN A 113 -11.09 -7.28 -13.51
C GLN A 113 -10.43 -7.90 -12.28
N PRO A 114 -9.20 -8.43 -12.38
CA PRO A 114 -8.39 -8.78 -11.21
C PRO A 114 -8.25 -7.58 -10.26
N GLY A 115 -8.47 -7.83 -8.98
CA GLY A 115 -8.60 -6.78 -7.95
C GLY A 115 -10.01 -6.26 -7.75
N PHE A 116 -11.01 -6.72 -8.50
CA PHE A 116 -12.42 -6.43 -8.23
C PHE A 116 -13.35 -7.61 -8.52
N THR A 117 -12.81 -8.83 -8.61
CA THR A 117 -13.65 -10.02 -8.78
C THR A 117 -14.47 -10.30 -7.52
N LEU A 118 -15.63 -10.94 -7.68
CA LEU A 118 -16.48 -11.30 -6.55
C LEU A 118 -15.76 -12.21 -5.55
N ALA A 119 -14.91 -13.12 -6.04
CA ALA A 119 -14.19 -14.05 -5.20
C ALA A 119 -13.08 -13.38 -4.38
N GLU A 120 -12.32 -12.44 -4.95
CA GLU A 120 -11.33 -11.64 -4.22
C GLU A 120 -12.01 -10.81 -3.12
N ARG A 121 -13.08 -10.09 -3.45
CA ARG A 121 -13.86 -9.29 -2.51
C ARG A 121 -14.36 -10.11 -1.32
N LYS A 122 -14.95 -11.29 -1.59
CA LYS A 122 -15.41 -12.20 -0.54
C LYS A 122 -14.29 -12.73 0.34
N ARG A 123 -13.15 -13.13 -0.24
CA ARG A 123 -12.00 -13.61 0.52
C ARG A 123 -11.42 -12.51 1.41
N PHE A 124 -11.33 -11.29 0.90
CA PHE A 124 -10.86 -10.16 1.67
C PHE A 124 -11.79 -9.84 2.85
N GLY A 125 -13.11 -9.77 2.61
CA GLY A 125 -14.09 -9.59 3.67
C GLY A 125 -14.07 -10.70 4.74
N ALA A 126 -13.88 -11.96 4.32
CA ALA A 126 -13.72 -13.08 5.26
C ALA A 126 -12.46 -12.93 6.13
N LEU A 127 -11.33 -12.55 5.52
CA LEU A 127 -10.07 -12.31 6.24
C LEU A 127 -10.24 -11.20 7.28
N LEU A 128 -10.85 -10.07 6.90
CA LEU A 128 -11.09 -8.96 7.82
C LEU A 128 -11.95 -9.41 9.02
N LYS A 129 -13.02 -10.15 8.75
CA LYS A 129 -13.92 -10.67 9.79
C LYS A 129 -13.24 -11.67 10.72
N GLU A 130 -12.59 -12.69 10.17
CA GLU A 130 -11.94 -13.77 10.93
C GLU A 130 -10.76 -13.26 11.76
N GLY A 131 -9.98 -12.33 11.20
CA GLY A 131 -8.84 -11.73 11.87
C GLY A 131 -9.20 -10.61 12.86
N ARG A 132 -10.49 -10.26 13.00
CA ARG A 132 -10.94 -9.07 13.75
C ARG A 132 -10.16 -7.82 13.36
N LEU A 133 -10.11 -7.60 12.06
CA LEU A 133 -9.39 -6.51 11.44
C LEU A 133 -10.37 -5.50 10.82
N LEU A 134 -9.95 -4.25 10.79
CA LEU A 134 -10.72 -3.15 10.23
C LEU A 134 -9.91 -2.44 9.14
N ASP A 135 -10.60 -2.03 8.09
CA ASP A 135 -10.03 -1.12 7.09
C ASP A 135 -10.04 0.30 7.63
N ALA A 136 -8.87 0.86 7.95
CA ALA A 136 -8.75 2.17 8.58
C ALA A 136 -9.31 3.31 7.71
N TYR A 137 -9.17 3.23 6.38
CA TYR A 137 -9.70 4.27 5.49
C TYR A 137 -11.22 4.29 5.52
N ARG A 138 -11.85 3.11 5.39
CA ARG A 138 -13.31 2.98 5.45
C ARG A 138 -13.87 3.11 6.86
N PHE A 139 -13.04 2.93 7.88
CA PHE A 139 -13.43 3.26 9.24
C PHE A 139 -13.74 4.75 9.39
N LEU A 140 -12.89 5.62 8.80
CA LEU A 140 -13.02 7.08 8.84
C LEU A 140 -13.94 7.64 7.73
N ASN A 141 -13.91 7.06 6.53
CA ASN A 141 -14.58 7.58 5.33
C ASN A 141 -15.65 6.59 4.83
N LYS A 142 -16.90 6.80 5.23
CA LYS A 142 -18.02 5.90 4.89
C LYS A 142 -18.55 6.06 3.48
N GLU A 143 -18.39 7.25 2.92
CA GLU A 143 -18.92 7.60 1.61
C GLU A 143 -17.86 7.46 0.51
N LYS A 144 -18.32 7.42 -0.73
CA LYS A 144 -17.44 7.39 -1.89
C LYS A 144 -16.90 8.79 -2.15
N ASP A 145 -15.58 8.94 -2.12
CA ASP A 145 -14.90 10.18 -2.46
C ASP A 145 -14.22 10.01 -3.83
N MET A 146 -14.64 10.80 -4.81
CA MET A 146 -14.11 10.71 -6.17
C MET A 146 -12.76 11.40 -6.35
N ASP A 147 -12.32 12.21 -5.39
CA ASP A 147 -11.06 12.94 -5.44
C ASP A 147 -9.99 12.25 -4.59
N TYR A 148 -10.36 11.79 -3.39
CA TYR A 148 -9.42 11.24 -2.39
C TYR A 148 -9.73 9.79 -1.98
N GLY A 149 -10.56 9.07 -2.74
CA GLY A 149 -11.02 7.72 -2.42
C GLY A 149 -10.26 6.56 -3.06
N PHE A 150 -9.24 6.81 -3.87
CA PHE A 150 -8.55 5.78 -4.63
C PHE A 150 -7.04 5.81 -4.39
N SER A 151 -6.39 4.65 -4.53
CA SER A 151 -4.95 4.49 -4.33
C SER A 151 -4.21 4.09 -5.60
N TRP A 152 -4.92 3.72 -6.66
CA TRP A 152 -4.36 3.38 -7.96
C TRP A 152 -5.14 4.07 -9.09
N SER A 153 -4.43 4.47 -10.13
CA SER A 153 -5.04 5.00 -11.36
C SER A 153 -4.53 4.29 -12.60
N GLY A 154 -5.46 3.99 -13.50
CA GLY A 154 -5.19 3.47 -14.82
C GLY A 154 -4.38 4.44 -15.68
N ASN A 155 -3.77 3.89 -16.74
CA ASN A 155 -3.03 4.67 -17.71
C ASN A 155 -3.91 5.79 -18.30
N PRO A 156 -3.36 7.00 -18.51
CA PRO A 156 -4.12 8.14 -19.06
C PRO A 156 -4.56 7.93 -20.53
N ILE A 157 -4.15 6.82 -21.15
CA ILE A 157 -4.46 6.45 -22.53
C ILE A 157 -5.06 5.05 -22.54
N GLY A 158 -6.06 4.83 -23.39
CA GLY A 158 -6.71 3.54 -23.59
C GLY A 158 -7.94 3.32 -22.69
N ASN A 159 -8.38 2.06 -22.58
CA ASN A 159 -9.65 1.71 -21.93
C ASN A 159 -9.67 1.92 -20.41
N TYR A 160 -8.49 2.05 -19.79
CA TYR A 160 -8.35 2.33 -18.36
C TYR A 160 -8.25 3.83 -18.05
N ARG A 161 -8.37 4.70 -19.06
CA ARG A 161 -8.40 6.14 -18.85
C ARG A 161 -9.51 6.50 -17.87
N ASP A 162 -9.13 7.28 -16.86
CA ASP A 162 -10.00 7.78 -15.79
C ASP A 162 -10.54 6.70 -14.83
N LYS A 163 -10.07 5.46 -14.97
CA LYS A 163 -10.44 4.32 -14.14
C LYS A 163 -9.47 4.21 -12.97
N ARG A 164 -10.02 4.25 -11.76
CA ARG A 164 -9.31 4.23 -10.49
C ARG A 164 -9.86 3.15 -9.56
N MET A 165 -8.98 2.61 -8.74
CA MET A 165 -9.26 1.55 -7.74
C MET A 165 -8.59 1.93 -6.41
N ARG A 166 -9.19 1.50 -5.30
CA ARG A 166 -8.55 1.53 -3.97
C ARG A 166 -8.10 0.13 -3.63
N ILE A 167 -6.79 -0.09 -3.70
CA ILE A 167 -6.16 -1.41 -3.51
C ILE A 167 -5.02 -1.37 -2.48
N ASP A 168 -4.64 -0.18 -2.02
CA ASP A 168 -3.68 0.03 -0.93
C ASP A 168 -4.43 0.29 0.37
N TYR A 169 -4.04 -0.42 1.44
CA TYR A 169 -4.77 -0.42 2.70
C TYR A 169 -3.86 -0.15 3.89
N PHE A 170 -4.48 0.37 4.95
CA PHE A 170 -4.07 0.12 6.33
C PHE A 170 -5.16 -0.72 6.99
N VAL A 171 -4.95 -2.02 7.07
CA VAL A 171 -5.80 -2.96 7.81
C VAL A 171 -5.26 -3.06 9.23
N VAL A 172 -6.07 -2.74 10.23
CA VAL A 172 -5.61 -2.69 11.62
C VAL A 172 -6.45 -3.57 12.54
N SER A 173 -5.85 -4.14 13.58
CA SER A 173 -6.60 -4.87 14.61
C SER A 173 -7.67 -3.98 15.24
N GLU A 174 -8.84 -4.54 15.53
CA GLU A 174 -9.96 -3.84 16.20
C GLU A 174 -9.54 -3.14 17.49
N GLU A 175 -8.58 -3.68 18.23
CA GLU A 175 -8.04 -3.09 19.46
C GLU A 175 -7.41 -1.70 19.27
N LEU A 176 -7.02 -1.35 18.04
CA LEU A 176 -6.46 -0.04 17.70
C LEU A 176 -7.50 0.95 17.17
N LYS A 177 -8.77 0.55 17.03
CA LYS A 177 -9.83 1.34 16.40
C LYS A 177 -9.95 2.76 16.97
N ASP A 178 -10.01 2.87 18.30
CA ASP A 178 -10.19 4.15 18.99
C ASP A 178 -8.94 5.04 18.95
N ARG A 179 -7.83 4.50 18.46
CA ARG A 179 -6.57 5.22 18.27
C ARG A 179 -6.34 5.68 16.84
N ILE A 180 -7.19 5.31 15.90
CA ILE A 180 -7.08 5.75 14.51
C ILE A 180 -7.37 7.25 14.45
N ALA A 181 -6.32 8.04 14.21
CA ALA A 181 -6.42 9.49 14.12
C ALA A 181 -6.64 9.94 12.67
N ALA A 182 -5.95 9.32 11.71
CA ALA A 182 -6.09 9.64 10.30
C ALA A 182 -5.73 8.45 9.39
N CYS A 183 -6.35 8.39 8.21
CA CYS A 183 -5.99 7.50 7.11
C CYS A 183 -6.36 8.20 5.80
N GLU A 184 -5.36 8.66 5.05
CA GLU A 184 -5.54 9.60 3.94
C GLU A 184 -4.79 9.14 2.70
N MET A 185 -5.45 9.25 1.54
CA MET A 185 -4.80 9.19 0.24
C MET A 185 -4.06 10.50 0.01
N ARG A 186 -2.77 10.43 -0.36
CA ARG A 186 -1.91 11.61 -0.57
C ARG A 186 -1.89 12.09 -2.02
N GLY A 187 -2.55 11.38 -2.92
CA GLY A 187 -2.83 11.84 -4.28
C GLY A 187 -4.29 12.24 -4.44
N ARG A 188 -4.60 12.94 -5.52
CA ARG A 188 -5.97 13.39 -5.79
C ARG A 188 -6.32 13.51 -7.27
N GLY A 189 -7.62 13.39 -7.52
CA GLY A 189 -8.24 13.77 -8.78
C GLY A 189 -7.97 12.81 -9.94
N ILE A 190 -8.38 13.24 -11.12
CA ILE A 190 -8.14 12.58 -12.41
C ILE A 190 -6.82 13.05 -13.03
N GLU A 191 -6.35 14.22 -12.59
CA GLU A 191 -5.14 14.92 -13.03
C GLU A 191 -3.85 14.28 -12.49
N LEU A 192 -3.97 13.21 -11.68
CA LEU A 192 -2.84 12.51 -11.05
C LEU A 192 -1.97 13.44 -10.19
N GLU A 193 -2.58 14.40 -9.49
CA GLU A 193 -1.85 15.27 -8.57
C GLU A 193 -1.32 14.42 -7.40
N GLY A 194 -0.02 14.57 -7.08
CA GLY A 194 0.66 13.74 -6.08
C GLY A 194 1.29 12.44 -6.61
N PHE A 195 1.30 12.26 -7.93
CA PHE A 195 1.92 11.11 -8.61
C PHE A 195 3.42 11.34 -8.83
N TYR A 196 4.27 10.65 -8.07
CA TYR A 196 5.73 10.77 -8.16
C TYR A 196 6.37 9.56 -8.88
N GLY A 197 5.83 9.19 -10.05
CA GLY A 197 6.40 8.14 -10.91
C GLY A 197 5.96 6.70 -10.62
N SER A 198 4.83 6.51 -9.91
CA SER A 198 4.19 5.22 -9.65
C SER A 198 2.70 5.33 -9.91
N ASP A 199 2.07 4.31 -10.51
CA ASP A 199 0.61 4.24 -10.74
C ASP A 199 -0.24 4.16 -9.46
N HIS A 200 0.43 4.11 -8.30
CA HIS A 200 -0.17 4.19 -6.99
C HIS A 200 0.07 5.53 -6.28
N TYR A 201 -0.94 5.99 -5.55
CA TYR A 201 -0.90 7.12 -4.63
C TYR A 201 -0.35 6.67 -3.27
N PRO A 202 0.52 7.46 -2.61
CA PRO A 202 0.90 7.18 -1.23
C PRO A 202 -0.32 7.23 -0.31
N VAL A 203 -0.36 6.32 0.67
CA VAL A 203 -1.38 6.30 1.72
C VAL A 203 -0.70 6.58 3.04
N SER A 204 -1.21 7.54 3.80
CA SER A 204 -0.71 7.84 5.14
C SER A 204 -1.70 7.40 6.20
N PHE A 205 -1.17 6.98 7.34
CA PHE A 205 -1.95 6.54 8.47
C PHE A 205 -1.35 7.10 9.76
N GLU A 206 -2.20 7.57 10.66
CA GLU A 206 -1.78 8.09 11.96
C GLU A 206 -2.56 7.42 13.09
N LEU A 207 -1.80 6.96 14.09
CA LEU A 207 -2.33 6.51 15.37
C LEU A 207 -2.03 7.53 16.46
N SER A 208 -3.06 7.83 17.26
CA SER A 208 -2.92 8.64 18.45
C SER A 208 -2.01 7.95 19.49
N PRO A 209 -1.31 8.75 20.32
CA PRO A 209 -0.48 8.21 21.40
C PRO A 209 -1.32 7.34 22.34
N GLN A 210 -0.70 6.31 22.89
CA GLN A 210 -1.32 5.56 23.98
C GLN A 210 -1.32 6.47 25.22
N ALA A 211 -2.47 6.58 25.91
CA ALA A 211 -2.52 7.25 27.19
C ALA A 211 -1.80 6.37 28.22
N THR A 212 -0.49 6.60 28.41
CA THR A 212 0.27 6.00 29.51
C THR A 212 0.90 7.11 30.36
N PRO A 213 0.84 7.00 31.70
CA PRO A 213 1.31 8.06 32.61
C PRO A 213 2.78 8.48 32.41
N ASP A 214 3.63 7.57 31.92
CA ASP A 214 5.10 7.73 31.93
C ASP A 214 5.79 7.73 30.55
N SER A 215 5.05 7.88 29.43
CA SER A 215 5.67 7.93 28.09
C SER A 215 5.58 9.31 27.47
N LYS A 216 6.69 9.82 26.91
CA LYS A 216 6.67 11.01 26.05
C LYS A 216 5.58 10.86 24.98
N GLN A 217 4.62 11.78 24.95
CA GLN A 217 3.55 11.83 23.96
C GLN A 217 4.14 11.92 22.55
N GLY A 218 3.97 10.87 21.76
CA GLY A 218 4.32 10.84 20.35
C GLY A 218 3.28 10.04 19.58
N SER A 219 2.71 10.63 18.53
CA SER A 219 1.85 9.90 17.60
C SER A 219 2.71 9.01 16.68
N LEU A 220 2.15 7.86 16.30
CA LEU A 220 2.76 6.96 15.31
C LEU A 220 2.18 7.31 13.95
N SER A 221 2.98 7.99 13.13
CA SER A 221 2.66 8.26 11.73
C SER A 221 3.40 7.25 10.84
N ILE A 222 2.65 6.59 9.96
CA ILE A 222 3.14 5.62 9.00
C ILE A 222 2.76 6.10 7.61
N ILE A 223 3.72 6.11 6.69
CA ILE A 223 3.44 6.35 5.27
C ILE A 223 3.80 5.07 4.51
N GLN A 224 2.81 4.54 3.81
CA GLN A 224 2.99 3.50 2.81
C GLN A 224 3.11 4.17 1.46
N TRP A 225 4.20 3.88 0.75
CA TRP A 225 4.32 4.24 -0.65
C TRP A 225 4.78 3.04 -1.46
N GLN A 226 3.91 2.57 -2.35
CA GLN A 226 4.26 1.57 -3.34
C GLN A 226 4.87 2.27 -4.56
N ILE A 227 6.14 1.96 -4.82
CA ILE A 227 6.82 2.36 -6.05
C ILE A 227 6.88 1.12 -6.92
N GLN A 228 5.99 1.03 -7.92
CA GLN A 228 6.15 0.07 -9.00
C GLN A 228 6.98 0.72 -10.10
N CYS A 229 8.25 0.33 -10.22
CA CYS A 229 9.04 0.68 -11.39
C CYS A 229 8.47 -0.10 -12.58
N THR A 230 7.58 0.50 -13.38
CA THR A 230 7.21 -0.07 -14.68
C THR A 230 8.43 0.04 -15.59
N GLY A 231 9.28 -0.99 -15.57
CA GLY A 231 10.44 -1.08 -16.43
C GLY A 231 10.02 -1.13 -17.90
N LYS A 232 9.91 0.03 -18.56
CA LYS A 232 10.24 0.07 -19.98
C LYS A 232 11.76 0.03 -20.07
N VAL A 233 12.33 -1.18 -20.01
CA VAL A 233 13.61 -1.43 -20.68
C VAL A 233 13.31 -1.27 -22.17
N ASN A 234 13.44 -0.06 -22.68
CA ASN A 234 13.62 0.15 -24.11
C ASN A 234 14.91 -0.59 -24.47
N ARG A 235 14.79 -1.85 -24.89
CA ARG A 235 15.82 -2.49 -25.69
C ARG A 235 15.89 -1.70 -26.99
N LYS A 236 16.87 -0.80 -27.09
CA LYS A 236 17.48 -0.50 -28.39
C LYS A 236 18.37 -1.67 -28.77
#